data_AF-A0A914QER0-F1
#
_entry.id   AF-A0A914QER0-F1
#
_cell.length_a   1.000
_cell.length_b   1.000
_cell.length_c   1.000
_cell.angle_alpha   90.00
_cell.angle_beta   90.00
_cell.angle_gamma   90.00
#
_symmetry.space_group_name_H-M   'P 1'
#
loop_
_entity.id
_entity.type
_entity.pdbx_description
1 polymer ?
#
loop_
_entity_poly.entity_id
_entity_poly.type
_entity_poly.pdbx_seq_one_letter_code
_entity_poly.pdbx_strand_id
1 'polypeptide(L)'
;MTKFIPFITQEPYSAWNDGLKYSVNNETGEITINKMLFIVTFKGITSLDGKVKVLSKCREILNRYPQYDVASFDTDSGTVDMILNLSENLIIPSAVIIVLAGIFSALIMQNIIASLATAFFTASSILGLYGFVYFINIDLDVFTVGTFLFTTLINSFLVSQAVAEYMRNWHETNRLQKTLERLCCQSIKLLILTFFFTSPVLITPVPVHFINISILIISILCAIVHIAFFIPSTMSFSSNSCTGNSCCYDSSD
;
A
#
# COMPACT_ATOMS: atom_id res chain seq x y z
N MET A 1 -53.12 -5.97 -16.35
CA MET A 1 -51.83 -6.19 -15.64
C MET A 1 -52.00 -6.16 -14.11
N THR A 2 -52.94 -6.94 -13.53
CA THR A 2 -53.28 -6.86 -12.09
C THR A 2 -52.60 -7.90 -11.19
N LYS A 3 -51.81 -8.82 -11.75
CA LYS A 3 -51.27 -9.98 -11.01
C LYS A 3 -49.85 -9.81 -10.49
N PHE A 4 -49.15 -8.74 -10.87
CA PHE A 4 -47.75 -8.54 -10.50
C PHE A 4 -47.57 -8.25 -9.00
N ILE A 5 -48.38 -7.34 -8.43
CA ILE A 5 -48.28 -7.03 -7.00
C ILE A 5 -48.60 -8.26 -6.14
N PRO A 6 -49.71 -9.00 -6.39
CA PRO A 6 -49.93 -10.27 -5.70
C PRO A 6 -48.79 -11.26 -5.91
N PHE A 7 -48.22 -11.35 -7.13
CA PHE A 7 -47.10 -12.24 -7.42
C PHE A 7 -45.85 -11.92 -6.58
N ILE A 8 -45.44 -10.66 -6.47
CA ILE A 8 -44.18 -10.31 -5.80
C ILE A 8 -44.32 -10.17 -4.27
N THR A 9 -45.53 -9.96 -3.76
CA THR A 9 -45.76 -9.73 -2.32
C THR A 9 -46.26 -10.96 -1.55
N GLN A 10 -46.75 -11.99 -2.24
CA GLN A 10 -47.28 -13.20 -1.60
C GLN A 10 -46.28 -14.36 -1.64
N GLU A 11 -46.36 -15.23 -0.64
CA GLU A 11 -45.62 -16.49 -0.61
C GLU A 11 -45.95 -17.37 -1.83
N PRO A 12 -44.97 -18.10 -2.41
CA PRO A 12 -43.57 -18.26 -1.98
C PRO A 12 -42.59 -17.20 -2.57
N TYR A 13 -43.12 -16.17 -3.25
CA TYR A 13 -42.32 -15.25 -4.07
C TYR A 13 -41.98 -13.93 -3.35
N SER A 14 -42.52 -13.71 -2.16
CA SER A 14 -42.22 -12.58 -1.27
C SER A 14 -40.72 -12.34 -1.09
N ALA A 15 -39.90 -13.39 -1.08
CA ALA A 15 -38.44 -13.32 -0.98
C ALA A 15 -37.76 -12.56 -2.13
N TRP A 16 -38.38 -12.48 -3.30
CA TRP A 16 -37.84 -11.75 -4.46
C TRP A 16 -38.17 -10.26 -4.40
N ASN A 17 -39.09 -9.84 -3.53
CA ASN A 17 -39.49 -8.44 -3.39
C ASN A 17 -38.30 -7.55 -2.97
N ASP A 18 -37.41 -8.06 -2.11
CA ASP A 18 -36.21 -7.33 -1.68
C ASP A 18 -35.22 -7.09 -2.83
N GLY A 19 -35.22 -7.98 -3.82
CA GLY A 19 -34.39 -7.91 -5.01
C GLY A 19 -34.95 -6.99 -6.10
N LEU A 20 -36.13 -6.39 -5.91
CA LEU A 20 -36.82 -5.66 -6.97
C LEU A 20 -37.28 -4.27 -6.51
N LYS A 21 -37.02 -3.26 -7.34
CA LYS A 21 -37.61 -1.92 -7.18
C LYS A 21 -38.47 -1.62 -8.39
N TYR A 22 -39.72 -1.26 -8.15
CA TYR A 22 -40.68 -0.92 -9.18
C TYR A 22 -41.53 0.29 -8.79
N SER A 23 -42.09 0.96 -9.78
CA SER A 23 -43.07 2.03 -9.62
C SER A 23 -44.38 1.63 -10.28
N VAL A 24 -45.49 2.11 -9.74
CA VAL A 24 -46.82 1.91 -10.29
C VAL A 24 -47.34 3.27 -10.74
N ASN A 25 -47.76 3.35 -11.99
CA ASN A 25 -48.48 4.51 -12.49
C ASN A 25 -49.91 4.47 -11.95
N ASN A 26 -50.29 5.45 -11.13
CA ASN A 26 -51.60 5.50 -10.48
C ASN A 26 -52.77 5.72 -11.47
N GLU A 27 -52.49 6.27 -12.66
CA GLU A 27 -53.51 6.60 -13.66
C GLU A 27 -53.76 5.42 -14.61
N THR A 28 -52.70 4.75 -15.06
CA THR A 28 -52.79 3.64 -16.02
C THR A 28 -52.74 2.25 -15.36
N GLY A 29 -52.33 2.17 -14.09
CA GLY A 29 -52.04 0.92 -13.40
C GLY A 29 -50.80 0.20 -13.95
N GLU A 30 -50.01 0.86 -14.79
CA GLU A 30 -48.81 0.29 -15.40
C GLU A 30 -47.67 0.16 -14.38
N ILE A 31 -46.91 -0.93 -14.47
CA ILE A 31 -45.84 -1.24 -13.53
C ILE A 31 -44.52 -1.16 -14.27
N THR A 32 -43.62 -0.30 -13.80
CA THR A 32 -42.27 -0.13 -14.35
C THR A 32 -41.25 -0.69 -13.37
N ILE A 33 -40.39 -1.61 -13.82
CA ILE A 33 -39.28 -2.13 -13.02
C ILE A 33 -38.10 -1.16 -13.15
N ASN A 34 -37.69 -0.58 -12.03
CA ASN A 34 -36.63 0.43 -11.97
C ASN A 34 -35.26 -0.19 -11.68
N LYS A 35 -35.20 -1.21 -10.80
CA LYS A 35 -33.99 -1.98 -10.49
C LYS A 35 -34.35 -3.42 -10.20
N MET A 36 -33.49 -4.36 -10.57
CA MET A 36 -33.65 -5.76 -10.24
C MET A 36 -32.31 -6.40 -9.90
N LEU A 37 -32.34 -7.36 -8.99
CA LEU A 37 -31.23 -8.24 -8.68
C LEU A 37 -31.36 -9.51 -9.53
N PHE A 38 -30.29 -9.87 -10.23
CA PHE A 38 -30.18 -11.13 -10.96
C PHE A 38 -29.08 -11.97 -10.32
N ILE A 39 -29.46 -13.10 -9.72
CA ILE A 39 -28.54 -13.95 -8.96
C ILE A 39 -28.10 -15.12 -9.85
N VAL A 40 -26.79 -15.31 -9.95
CA VAL A 40 -26.16 -16.45 -10.62
C VAL A 40 -25.25 -17.18 -9.65
N THR A 41 -25.24 -18.51 -9.74
CA THR A 41 -24.39 -19.36 -8.89
C THR A 41 -23.38 -20.10 -9.76
N PHE A 42 -22.12 -20.07 -9.36
CA PHE A 42 -21.03 -20.76 -10.06
C PHE A 42 -20.66 -22.04 -9.31
N LYS A 43 -20.50 -23.14 -10.05
CA LYS A 43 -20.10 -24.43 -9.49
C LYS A 43 -18.59 -24.59 -9.52
N GLY A 44 -18.01 -25.07 -8.41
CA GLY A 44 -16.59 -25.46 -8.35
C GLY A 44 -15.60 -24.31 -8.13
N ILE A 45 -16.07 -23.15 -7.70
CA ILE A 45 -15.20 -22.04 -7.31
C ILE A 45 -14.87 -22.18 -5.82
N THR A 46 -13.63 -22.59 -5.52
CA THR A 46 -13.15 -22.80 -4.14
C THR A 46 -12.00 -21.87 -3.76
N SER A 47 -11.50 -21.06 -4.69
CA SER A 47 -10.37 -20.16 -4.49
C SER A 47 -10.70 -18.74 -4.94
N LEU A 48 -9.96 -17.78 -4.38
CA LEU A 48 -10.09 -16.37 -4.72
C LEU A 48 -9.64 -16.10 -6.17
N ASP A 49 -8.62 -16.80 -6.67
CA ASP A 49 -8.23 -16.78 -8.09
C ASP A 49 -9.39 -17.23 -9.01
N GLY A 50 -10.13 -18.27 -8.61
CA GLY A 50 -11.33 -18.69 -9.32
C GLY A 50 -12.39 -17.59 -9.36
N LYS A 51 -12.60 -16.89 -8.23
CA LYS A 51 -13.52 -15.73 -8.16
C LYS A 51 -13.05 -14.59 -9.05
N VAL A 52 -11.76 -14.26 -9.07
CA VAL A 52 -11.16 -13.24 -9.95
C VAL A 52 -11.50 -13.53 -11.41
N LYS A 53 -11.29 -14.78 -11.86
CA LYS A 53 -11.59 -15.20 -13.24
C LYS A 53 -13.06 -15.08 -13.59
N VAL A 54 -13.95 -15.51 -12.68
CA VAL A 54 -15.40 -15.46 -12.90
C VAL A 54 -15.90 -14.02 -12.94
N LEU A 55 -15.56 -13.20 -11.94
CA LEU A 55 -16.02 -11.81 -11.89
C LEU A 55 -15.48 -10.99 -13.07
N SER A 56 -14.25 -11.23 -13.50
CA SER A 56 -13.70 -10.59 -14.71
C SER A 56 -14.53 -10.92 -15.96
N LYS A 57 -14.92 -12.19 -16.14
CA LYS A 57 -15.79 -12.60 -17.26
C LYS A 57 -17.20 -12.02 -17.14
N CYS A 58 -17.76 -11.96 -15.93
CA CYS A 58 -19.05 -11.31 -15.71
C CYS A 58 -18.99 -9.86 -16.16
N ARG A 59 -17.97 -9.11 -15.74
CA ARG A 59 -17.76 -7.71 -16.15
C ARG A 59 -17.60 -7.56 -17.65
N GLU A 60 -16.86 -8.45 -18.30
CA GLU A 60 -16.73 -8.46 -19.76
C GLU A 60 -18.09 -8.62 -20.46
N ILE A 61 -18.97 -9.50 -19.94
CA ILE A 61 -20.33 -9.68 -20.46
C ILE A 61 -21.17 -8.42 -20.23
N LEU A 62 -21.13 -7.87 -19.01
CA LEU A 62 -21.91 -6.69 -18.64
C LEU A 62 -21.50 -5.45 -19.46
N ASN A 63 -20.22 -5.31 -19.79
CA ASN A 63 -19.71 -4.23 -20.64
C ASN A 63 -20.29 -4.26 -22.06
N ARG A 64 -20.89 -5.37 -22.51
CA ARG A 64 -21.60 -5.45 -23.80
C ARG A 64 -23.02 -4.86 -23.75
N TYR A 65 -23.53 -4.58 -22.55
CA TYR A 65 -24.87 -4.04 -22.34
C TYR A 65 -24.86 -2.77 -21.47
N PRO A 66 -24.13 -1.71 -21.88
CA PRO A 66 -23.98 -0.49 -21.08
C PRO A 66 -25.32 0.25 -20.83
N GLN A 67 -26.33 0.01 -21.66
CA GLN A 67 -27.66 0.63 -21.53
C GLN A 67 -28.42 0.23 -20.25
N TYR A 68 -28.01 -0.86 -19.59
CA TYR A 68 -28.70 -1.37 -18.40
C TYR A 68 -28.01 -1.01 -17.08
N ASP A 69 -26.86 -0.31 -17.12
CA ASP A 69 -26.10 0.11 -15.92
C ASP A 69 -25.96 -1.01 -14.88
N VAL A 70 -25.52 -2.19 -15.33
CA VAL A 70 -25.45 -3.39 -14.49
C VAL A 70 -24.04 -3.53 -13.92
N ALA A 71 -23.96 -3.74 -12.61
CA ALA A 71 -22.73 -4.09 -11.92
C ALA A 71 -22.79 -5.53 -11.40
N SER A 72 -21.69 -6.28 -11.56
CA SER A 72 -21.53 -7.59 -10.94
C SER A 72 -21.18 -7.42 -9.46
N PHE A 73 -21.87 -8.11 -8.57
CA PHE A 73 -21.60 -8.11 -7.13
C PHE A 73 -21.36 -9.52 -6.61
N ASP A 74 -20.36 -9.66 -5.74
CA ASP A 74 -20.09 -10.82 -4.89
C ASP A 74 -19.65 -10.29 -3.51
N THR A 75 -19.78 -11.09 -2.45
CA THR A 75 -19.33 -10.68 -1.11
C THR A 75 -17.86 -10.30 -1.07
N ASP A 76 -17.03 -10.93 -1.90
CA ASP A 76 -15.58 -10.70 -1.94
C ASP A 76 -15.17 -9.81 -3.12
N SER A 77 -16.12 -9.14 -3.78
CA SER A 77 -15.87 -8.30 -4.96
C SER A 77 -14.80 -7.23 -4.71
N GLY A 78 -14.81 -6.60 -3.53
CA GLY A 78 -13.79 -5.62 -3.14
C GLY A 78 -12.38 -6.22 -3.03
N THR A 79 -12.25 -7.43 -2.48
CA THR A 79 -10.96 -8.14 -2.42
C THR A 79 -10.50 -8.55 -3.81
N VAL A 80 -11.41 -8.98 -4.68
CA VAL A 80 -11.11 -9.29 -6.08
C VAL A 80 -10.62 -8.05 -6.83
N ASP A 81 -11.23 -6.88 -6.59
CA ASP A 81 -10.79 -5.62 -7.17
C ASP A 81 -9.39 -5.22 -6.70
N MET A 82 -9.07 -5.47 -5.43
CA MET A 82 -7.72 -5.24 -4.91
C MET A 82 -6.69 -6.16 -5.56
N ILE A 83 -7.03 -7.42 -5.85
CA ILE A 83 -6.15 -8.37 -6.54
C ILE A 83 -5.97 -8.00 -8.01
N LEU A 84 -7.03 -7.63 -8.71
CA LEU A 84 -6.96 -7.24 -10.11
C LEU A 84 -6.06 -6.00 -10.31
N ASN A 85 -6.06 -5.10 -9.33
CA ASN A 85 -5.26 -3.86 -9.35
C ASN A 85 -4.05 -3.92 -8.41
N LEU A 86 -3.55 -5.11 -8.07
CA LEU A 86 -2.54 -5.29 -7.02
C LEU A 86 -1.26 -4.49 -7.29
N SER A 87 -0.80 -4.48 -8.54
CA SER A 87 0.40 -3.74 -8.95
C SER A 87 0.18 -2.23 -8.85
N GLU A 88 -0.97 -1.72 -9.29
CA GLU A 88 -1.29 -0.29 -9.22
C GLU A 88 -1.45 0.18 -7.77
N ASN A 89 -2.12 -0.63 -6.94
CA ASN A 89 -2.31 -0.41 -5.52
C ASN A 89 -1.00 -0.43 -4.72
N LEU A 90 0.08 -0.99 -5.28
CA LEU A 90 1.40 -0.99 -4.67
C LEU A 90 2.30 0.12 -5.25
N ILE A 91 2.40 0.22 -6.58
CA ILE A 91 3.34 1.11 -7.27
C ILE A 91 2.96 2.57 -7.10
N ILE A 92 1.68 2.93 -7.28
CA ILE A 92 1.25 4.33 -7.25
C ILE A 92 1.45 4.92 -5.85
N PRO A 93 0.98 4.29 -4.75
CA PRO A 93 1.20 4.86 -3.42
C PRO A 93 2.68 4.90 -3.04
N SER A 94 3.49 3.91 -3.41
CA SER A 94 4.94 3.93 -3.17
C SER A 94 5.64 5.07 -3.91
N ALA A 95 5.25 5.35 -5.16
CA ALA A 95 5.76 6.50 -5.90
C ALA A 95 5.39 7.83 -5.23
N VAL A 96 4.14 7.94 -4.75
CA VAL A 96 3.69 9.12 -3.97
C VAL A 96 4.52 9.28 -2.69
N ILE A 97 4.80 8.20 -1.96
CA ILE A 97 5.62 8.25 -0.74
C ILE A 97 7.05 8.73 -1.05
N ILE A 98 7.66 8.27 -2.14
CA ILE A 98 9.00 8.73 -2.57
C ILE A 98 9.00 10.24 -2.83
N VAL A 99 8.01 10.74 -3.58
CA VAL A 99 7.89 12.16 -3.91
C VAL A 99 7.66 12.98 -2.64
N LEU A 100 6.74 12.56 -1.77
CA LEU A 100 6.46 13.26 -0.51
C LEU A 100 7.66 13.26 0.44
N ALA A 101 8.43 12.17 0.50
CA ALA A 101 9.66 12.11 1.29
C ALA A 101 10.68 13.15 0.81
N GLY A 102 10.85 13.29 -0.52
CA GLY A 102 11.68 14.33 -1.12
C GLY A 102 11.19 15.75 -0.80
N ILE A 103 9.89 16.02 -0.99
CA ILE A 103 9.29 17.34 -0.70
C ILE A 103 9.45 17.70 0.78
N PHE A 104 9.11 16.77 1.68
CA PHE A 104 9.23 17.00 3.13
C PHE A 104 10.70 17.26 3.52
N SER A 105 11.62 16.48 2.97
CA SER A 105 13.06 16.66 3.13
C SER A 105 13.54 18.04 2.64
N ALA A 106 13.02 18.53 1.51
CA ALA A 106 13.31 19.88 1.02
C ALA A 106 12.81 20.98 1.97
N LEU A 107 11.60 20.83 2.52
CA LEU A 107 11.00 21.80 3.42
C LEU A 107 11.75 21.89 4.76
N ILE A 108 12.13 20.75 5.32
CA ILE A 108 12.80 20.68 6.63
C ILE A 108 14.27 21.08 6.54
N MET A 109 15.00 20.56 5.56
CA MET A 109 16.45 20.81 5.45
C MET A 109 16.80 22.03 4.60
N GLN A 110 15.84 22.57 3.85
CA GLN A 110 16.04 23.70 2.93
C GLN A 110 17.22 23.47 1.95
N ASN A 111 17.45 22.21 1.58
CA ASN A 111 18.57 21.80 0.73
C ASN A 111 18.07 20.85 -0.36
N ILE A 112 18.18 21.30 -1.62
CA ILE A 112 17.71 20.55 -2.80
C ILE A 112 18.48 19.24 -2.97
N ILE A 113 19.77 19.21 -2.66
CA ILE A 113 20.58 17.99 -2.79
C ILE A 113 20.21 16.99 -1.72
N ALA A 114 19.96 17.45 -0.49
CA ALA A 114 19.46 16.58 0.57
C ALA A 114 18.07 16.01 0.20
N SER A 115 17.20 16.83 -0.38
CA SER A 115 15.90 16.39 -0.90
C SER A 115 16.01 15.32 -1.99
N LEU A 116 16.84 15.56 -3.01
CA LEU A 116 17.07 14.61 -4.10
C LEU A 116 17.71 13.33 -3.59
N ALA A 117 18.67 13.43 -2.66
CA ALA A 117 19.29 12.28 -2.01
C ALA A 117 18.25 11.46 -1.22
N THR A 118 17.38 12.11 -0.43
CA THR A 118 16.29 11.43 0.29
C THR A 118 15.36 10.68 -0.67
N ALA A 119 14.92 11.33 -1.75
CA ALA A 119 14.04 10.69 -2.74
C ALA A 119 14.73 9.48 -3.40
N PHE A 120 16.00 9.64 -3.80
CA PHE A 120 16.79 8.57 -4.42
C PHE A 120 16.99 7.37 -3.48
N PHE A 121 17.43 7.60 -2.24
CA PHE A 121 17.65 6.53 -1.28
C PHE A 121 16.35 5.87 -0.82
N THR A 122 15.25 6.62 -0.77
CA THR A 122 13.91 6.06 -0.49
C THR A 122 13.47 5.15 -1.63
N ALA A 123 13.63 5.57 -2.88
CA ALA A 123 13.33 4.72 -4.03
C ALA A 123 14.21 3.45 -4.05
N SER A 124 15.51 3.60 -3.78
CA SER A 124 16.45 2.46 -3.68
C SER A 124 16.04 1.47 -2.59
N SER A 125 15.64 1.95 -1.40
CA SER A 125 15.28 1.07 -0.28
C SER A 125 13.99 0.30 -0.55
N ILE A 126 13.00 0.94 -1.19
CA ILE A 126 11.74 0.30 -1.59
C ILE A 126 11.98 -0.76 -2.67
N LEU A 127 12.77 -0.43 -3.70
CA LEU A 127 13.12 -1.37 -4.76
C LEU A 127 13.92 -2.57 -4.20
N GLY A 128 14.85 -2.31 -3.28
CA GLY A 128 15.60 -3.36 -2.59
C GLY A 128 14.69 -4.29 -1.77
N LEU A 129 13.70 -3.73 -1.07
CA LEU A 129 12.71 -4.51 -0.33
C LEU A 129 11.87 -5.39 -1.26
N TYR A 130 11.36 -4.84 -2.37
CA TYR A 130 10.59 -5.61 -3.36
C TYR A 130 11.43 -6.73 -3.98
N GLY A 131 12.67 -6.43 -4.38
CA GLY A 131 13.59 -7.41 -4.94
C GLY A 131 13.92 -8.52 -3.95
N PHE A 132 14.14 -8.19 -2.67
CA PHE A 132 14.45 -9.19 -1.65
C PHE A 132 13.26 -10.08 -1.32
N VAL A 133 12.05 -9.51 -1.21
CA VAL A 133 10.83 -10.31 -1.00
C VAL A 133 10.59 -11.24 -2.18
N TYR A 134 10.74 -10.74 -3.41
CA TYR A 134 10.65 -11.58 -4.60
C TYR A 134 11.67 -12.73 -4.55
N PHE A 135 12.91 -12.46 -4.13
CA PHE A 135 13.95 -13.47 -4.01
C PHE A 135 13.63 -14.60 -3.02
N ILE A 136 12.92 -14.30 -1.93
CA ILE A 136 12.48 -15.30 -0.93
C ILE A 136 11.13 -15.95 -1.26
N ASN A 137 10.57 -15.69 -2.45
CA ASN A 137 9.31 -16.26 -2.95
C ASN A 137 8.10 -16.01 -2.03
N ILE A 138 7.97 -14.79 -1.48
CA ILE A 138 6.72 -14.39 -0.82
C ILE A 138 5.78 -13.82 -1.89
N ASP A 139 4.63 -14.45 -2.04
CA ASP A 139 3.57 -13.99 -2.95
C ASP A 139 2.93 -12.69 -2.45
N LEU A 140 2.61 -11.81 -3.40
CA LEU A 140 1.86 -10.59 -3.12
C LEU A 140 0.36 -10.91 -3.08
N ASP A 141 -0.29 -10.42 -2.03
CA ASP A 141 -1.72 -10.48 -1.80
C ASP A 141 -2.21 -9.15 -1.20
N VAL A 142 -3.51 -9.06 -0.96
CA VAL A 142 -4.15 -7.83 -0.45
C VAL A 142 -3.59 -7.42 0.92
N PHE A 143 -3.22 -8.39 1.76
CA PHE A 143 -2.74 -8.13 3.12
C PHE A 143 -1.28 -7.69 3.13
N THR A 144 -0.44 -8.34 2.35
CA THR A 144 0.98 -8.04 2.19
C THR A 144 1.19 -6.68 1.53
N VAL A 145 0.34 -6.26 0.57
CA VAL A 145 0.40 -4.89 0.00
C VAL A 145 0.27 -3.83 1.10
N GLY A 146 -0.65 -3.99 2.04
CA GLY A 146 -0.77 -3.08 3.20
C GLY A 146 0.52 -3.02 4.02
N THR A 147 1.13 -4.17 4.29
CA THR A 147 2.42 -4.25 5.00
C THR A 147 3.56 -3.63 4.20
N PHE A 148 3.59 -3.78 2.88
CA PHE A 148 4.58 -3.12 2.02
C PHE A 148 4.48 -1.60 2.05
N LEU A 149 3.26 -1.05 2.02
CA LEU A 149 3.06 0.39 2.11
C LEU A 149 3.47 0.93 3.49
N PHE A 150 3.13 0.19 4.56
CA PHE A 150 3.54 0.55 5.91
C PHE A 150 5.06 0.53 6.10
N THR A 151 5.72 -0.52 5.62
CA THR A 151 7.19 -0.63 5.66
C THR A 151 7.89 0.41 4.79
N THR A 152 7.30 0.76 3.65
CA THR A 152 7.77 1.85 2.78
C THR A 152 7.75 3.20 3.50
N LEU A 153 6.71 3.50 4.27
CA LEU A 153 6.64 4.71 5.10
C LEU A 153 7.70 4.73 6.21
N ILE A 154 7.93 3.60 6.88
CA ILE A 154 8.98 3.50 7.90
C ILE A 154 10.36 3.72 7.27
N ASN A 155 10.64 3.07 6.14
CA ASN A 155 11.92 3.19 5.46
C ASN A 155 12.17 4.62 4.97
N SER A 156 11.18 5.28 4.37
CA SER A 156 11.32 6.66 3.91
C SER A 156 11.63 7.63 5.07
N PHE A 157 11.01 7.41 6.23
CA PHE A 157 11.28 8.18 7.44
C PHE A 157 12.71 7.96 7.96
N LEU A 158 13.17 6.71 8.06
CA LEU A 158 14.54 6.39 8.50
C LEU A 158 15.60 6.94 7.55
N VAL A 159 15.37 6.81 6.25
CA VAL A 159 16.26 7.37 5.21
C VAL A 159 16.33 8.90 5.30
N SER A 160 15.19 9.57 5.48
CA SER A 160 15.14 11.03 5.62
C SER A 160 15.95 11.51 6.82
N GLN A 161 15.82 10.84 7.97
CA GLN A 161 16.64 11.12 9.15
C GLN A 161 18.12 10.87 8.90
N ALA A 162 18.45 9.80 8.17
CA ALA A 162 19.83 9.46 7.88
C ALA A 162 20.54 10.51 7.03
N VAL A 163 19.86 10.99 5.97
CA VAL A 163 20.37 12.08 5.14
C VAL A 163 20.49 13.38 5.95
N ALA A 164 19.50 13.69 6.78
CA ALA A 164 19.52 14.89 7.61
C ALA A 164 20.68 14.90 8.61
N GLU A 165 20.91 13.79 9.32
CA GLU A 165 21.99 13.69 10.29
C GLU A 165 23.37 13.68 9.60
N TYR A 166 23.47 13.13 8.39
CA TYR A 166 24.69 13.20 7.58
C TYR A 166 25.00 14.65 7.17
N MET A 167 24.00 15.39 6.70
CA MET A 167 24.14 16.79 6.29
C MET A 167 24.43 17.71 7.47
N ARG A 168 23.82 17.46 8.64
CA ARG A 168 24.05 18.25 9.85
C ARG A 168 25.51 18.17 10.33
N ASN A 169 26.13 17.00 10.23
CA ASN A 169 27.50 16.78 10.68
C ASN A 169 28.53 16.97 9.54
N TRP A 170 28.17 17.68 8.45
CA TRP A 170 28.97 17.72 7.21
C TRP A 170 30.43 18.14 7.42
N HIS A 171 30.68 19.11 8.31
CA HIS A 171 32.00 19.69 8.58
C HIS A 171 32.87 18.85 9.52
N GLU A 172 32.33 17.78 10.12
CA GLU A 172 33.08 16.97 11.07
C GLU A 172 33.92 15.90 10.36
N THR A 173 35.19 15.76 10.76
CA THR A 173 36.08 14.72 10.24
C THR A 173 35.59 13.31 10.57
N ASN A 174 34.90 13.15 11.70
CA ASN A 174 34.30 11.89 12.15
C ASN A 174 32.80 11.79 11.82
N ARG A 175 32.30 12.56 10.86
CA ARG A 175 30.88 12.62 10.48
C ARG A 175 30.25 11.25 10.25
N LEU A 176 30.96 10.40 9.49
CA LEU A 176 30.49 9.06 9.14
C LEU A 176 30.28 8.21 10.40
N GLN A 177 31.26 8.22 11.30
CA GLN A 177 31.21 7.46 12.54
C GLN A 177 30.05 7.92 13.45
N LYS A 178 29.89 9.24 13.65
CA LYS A 178 28.82 9.78 14.50
C LYS A 178 27.43 9.54 13.92
N THR A 179 27.26 9.73 12.62
CA THR A 179 26.01 9.46 11.91
C THR A 179 25.65 7.97 12.00
N LEU A 180 26.62 7.08 11.77
CA LEU A 180 26.43 5.63 11.92
C LEU A 180 26.08 5.23 13.35
N GLU A 181 26.82 5.72 14.34
CA GLU A 181 26.60 5.37 15.75
C GLU A 181 25.19 5.75 16.21
N ARG A 182 24.72 6.95 15.86
CA ARG A 182 23.37 7.39 16.22
C ARG A 182 22.28 6.61 15.48
N LEU A 183 22.39 6.51 14.16
CA LEU A 183 21.31 5.94 13.34
C LEU A 183 21.25 4.42 13.38
N CYS A 184 22.41 3.72 13.42
CA CYS A 184 22.41 2.28 13.62
C CYS A 184 21.88 1.93 15.01
N CYS A 185 22.23 2.68 16.05
CA CYS A 185 21.68 2.47 17.39
C CYS A 185 20.16 2.66 17.41
N GLN A 186 19.63 3.71 16.78
CA GLN A 186 18.18 3.93 16.66
C GLN A 186 17.49 2.81 15.87
N SER A 187 18.06 2.40 14.74
CA SER A 187 17.48 1.37 13.87
C SER A 187 17.51 -0.01 14.53
N ILE A 188 18.56 -0.33 15.28
CA ILE A 188 18.64 -1.57 16.09
C ILE A 188 17.60 -1.54 17.21
N LYS A 189 17.44 -0.41 17.90
CA LYS A 189 16.37 -0.26 18.92
C LYS A 189 14.98 -0.48 18.31
N LEU A 190 14.73 0.07 17.12
CA LEU A 190 13.49 -0.14 16.40
C LEU A 190 13.30 -1.62 16.05
N LEU A 191 14.33 -2.30 15.53
CA LEU A 191 14.28 -3.73 15.21
C LEU A 191 13.93 -4.59 16.44
N ILE A 192 14.61 -4.36 17.56
CA ILE A 192 14.36 -5.09 18.81
C ILE A 192 12.93 -4.85 19.30
N LEU A 193 12.49 -3.59 19.28
CA LEU A 193 11.16 -3.21 19.72
C LEU A 193 10.06 -3.83 18.84
N THR A 194 10.24 -3.75 17.52
CA THR A 194 9.36 -4.39 16.55
C THR A 194 9.29 -5.89 16.80
N PHE A 195 10.43 -6.58 16.90
CA PHE A 195 10.46 -8.01 17.18
C PHE A 195 9.72 -8.38 18.46
N PHE A 196 9.98 -7.64 19.56
CA PHE A 196 9.33 -7.90 20.84
C PHE A 196 7.81 -7.73 20.77
N PHE A 197 7.33 -6.64 20.15
CA PHE A 197 5.89 -6.39 20.02
C PHE A 197 5.18 -7.28 19.00
N THR A 198 5.85 -7.74 17.95
CA THR A 198 5.25 -8.66 16.99
C THR A 198 5.34 -10.12 17.43
N SER A 199 6.23 -10.46 18.36
CA SER A 199 6.44 -11.84 18.82
C SER A 199 5.19 -12.55 19.36
N PRO A 200 4.25 -11.91 20.09
CA PRO A 200 3.05 -12.59 20.56
C PRO A 200 2.13 -13.00 19.40
N VAL A 201 2.14 -12.23 18.30
CA VAL A 201 1.32 -12.52 17.12
C VAL A 201 1.82 -13.79 16.42
N LEU A 202 3.12 -14.11 16.49
CA LEU A 202 3.70 -15.33 15.93
C LEU A 202 3.21 -16.61 16.62
N ILE A 203 2.60 -16.50 17.80
CA ILE A 203 2.02 -17.65 18.53
C ILE A 203 0.67 -18.05 17.89
N THR A 204 0.05 -17.15 17.12
CA THR A 204 -1.23 -17.44 16.46
C THR A 204 -1.04 -18.38 15.27
N PRO A 205 -1.94 -19.36 15.07
CA PRO A 205 -1.82 -20.35 13.99
C PRO A 205 -2.32 -19.80 12.64
N VAL A 206 -2.08 -18.51 12.35
CA VAL A 206 -2.55 -17.85 11.12
C VAL A 206 -1.34 -17.47 10.25
N PRO A 207 -1.11 -18.16 9.12
CA PRO A 207 0.09 -17.98 8.29
C PRO A 207 0.32 -16.54 7.81
N VAL A 208 -0.76 -15.79 7.55
CA VAL A 208 -0.68 -14.39 7.06
C VAL A 208 0.07 -13.47 8.03
N HIS A 209 -0.02 -13.73 9.34
CA HIS A 209 0.69 -12.92 10.32
C HIS A 209 2.20 -13.17 10.26
N PHE A 210 2.62 -14.42 10.09
CA PHE A 210 4.03 -14.78 9.94
C PHE A 210 4.66 -14.10 8.71
N ILE A 211 3.95 -14.11 7.57
CA ILE A 211 4.42 -13.48 6.32
C ILE A 211 4.57 -11.97 6.52
N ASN A 212 3.55 -11.30 7.06
CA ASN A 212 3.60 -9.84 7.27
C ASN A 212 4.70 -9.42 8.25
N ILE A 213 4.90 -10.17 9.33
CA ILE A 213 5.98 -9.90 10.29
C ILE A 213 7.36 -10.12 9.64
N SER A 214 7.49 -11.14 8.79
CA SER A 214 8.73 -11.39 8.04
C SER A 214 9.07 -10.22 7.12
N ILE A 215 8.10 -9.71 6.35
CA ILE A 215 8.28 -8.52 5.50
C ILE A 215 8.71 -7.31 6.34
N LEU A 216 8.08 -7.08 7.50
CA LEU A 216 8.42 -5.97 8.38
C LEU A 216 9.86 -6.06 8.92
N ILE A 217 10.28 -7.24 9.39
CA ILE A 217 11.64 -7.46 9.88
C ILE A 217 12.67 -7.28 8.75
N ILE A 218 12.41 -7.88 7.59
CA ILE A 218 13.25 -7.74 6.40
C ILE A 218 13.39 -6.28 6.01
N SER A 219 12.31 -5.51 6.01
CA SER A 219 12.34 -4.08 5.71
C SER A 219 13.29 -3.30 6.62
N ILE A 220 13.21 -3.54 7.93
CA ILE A 220 14.08 -2.85 8.89
C ILE A 220 15.55 -3.25 8.66
N LEU A 221 15.82 -4.53 8.39
CA LEU A 221 17.17 -5.00 8.05
C LEU A 221 17.70 -4.35 6.76
N CYS A 222 16.88 -4.29 5.71
CA CYS A 222 17.23 -3.60 4.45
C CYS A 222 17.49 -2.11 4.68
N ALA A 223 16.73 -1.44 5.54
CA ALA A 223 16.94 -0.05 5.91
C ALA A 223 18.25 0.14 6.67
N ILE A 224 18.58 -0.74 7.63
CA ILE A 224 19.87 -0.71 8.34
C ILE A 224 21.02 -0.83 7.35
N VAL A 225 20.96 -1.76 6.39
CA VAL A 225 22.00 -1.90 5.35
C VAL A 225 22.13 -0.64 4.50
N HIS A 226 21.00 -0.04 4.10
CA HIS A 226 21.01 1.22 3.34
C HIS A 226 21.64 2.37 4.13
N ILE A 227 21.28 2.53 5.39
CA ILE A 227 21.80 3.60 6.27
C ILE A 227 23.27 3.38 6.61
N ALA A 228 23.66 2.13 6.86
CA ALA A 228 25.02 1.80 7.28
C ALA A 228 26.04 1.87 6.12
N PHE A 229 25.64 1.46 4.92
CA PHE A 229 26.57 1.29 3.80
C PHE A 229 26.25 2.19 2.62
N PHE A 230 24.99 2.22 2.18
CA PHE A 230 24.64 2.84 0.90
C PHE A 230 24.66 4.37 0.96
N ILE A 231 23.98 4.97 1.95
CA ILE A 231 23.93 6.42 2.15
C ILE A 231 25.34 7.01 2.39
N PRO A 232 26.16 6.48 3.32
CA PRO A 232 27.45 7.08 3.60
C PRO A 232 28.43 6.93 2.44
N SER A 233 28.40 5.80 1.73
CA SER A 233 29.26 5.57 0.57
C SER A 233 28.95 6.56 -0.55
N THR A 234 27.69 6.69 -0.92
CA THR A 234 27.26 7.58 -2.01
C THR A 234 27.42 9.06 -1.67
N MET A 235 27.08 9.47 -0.45
CA MET A 235 27.26 10.87 -0.02
C MET A 235 28.73 11.25 0.17
N SER A 236 29.63 10.30 0.45
CA SER A 236 31.07 10.59 0.50
C SER A 236 31.67 10.99 -0.86
N PHE A 237 31.05 10.57 -1.96
CA PHE A 237 31.42 11.00 -3.32
C PHE A 237 30.85 12.37 -3.71
N SER A 238 29.90 12.92 -2.94
CA SER A 238 29.32 14.22 -3.25
C SER A 238 30.30 15.35 -2.89
N SER A 239 30.59 16.23 -3.86
CA SER A 239 31.58 17.30 -3.67
C SER A 239 31.12 18.34 -2.64
N ASN A 240 32.06 18.92 -1.88
CA ASN A 240 31.80 19.98 -0.91
C ASN A 240 31.09 21.22 -1.48
N SER A 241 31.18 21.45 -2.80
CA SER A 241 30.55 22.58 -3.49
C SER A 241 29.05 22.40 -3.71
N CYS A 242 28.54 21.18 -3.66
CA CYS A 242 27.11 20.90 -3.85
C CYS A 242 26.36 21.07 -2.51
N THR A 243 26.96 20.67 -1.40
CA THR A 243 26.28 20.63 -0.09
C THR A 243 26.50 21.87 0.76
N GLY A 244 27.46 22.74 0.39
CA GLY A 244 27.81 23.95 1.12
C GLY A 244 27.38 25.23 0.41
N ASN A 245 26.20 25.75 0.80
CA ASN A 245 25.91 27.17 1.01
C ASN A 245 24.39 27.38 1.04
N SER A 246 23.80 27.35 2.24
CA SER A 246 22.56 28.04 2.64
C SER A 246 22.40 27.81 4.15
N CYS A 247 22.92 28.74 4.97
CA CYS A 247 22.17 29.78 5.67
C CYS A 247 21.44 29.26 6.92
N CYS A 248 21.78 29.85 8.08
CA CYS A 248 21.20 29.66 9.41
C CYS A 248 21.80 28.55 10.29
N TYR A 249 23.11 28.60 10.53
CA TYR A 249 23.67 28.32 11.86
C TYR A 249 25.01 29.05 11.96
N ASP A 250 24.97 30.38 11.81
CA ASP A 250 26.01 31.19 12.43
C ASP A 250 25.79 31.07 13.94
N SER A 251 26.76 30.42 14.55
CA SER A 251 26.99 30.34 15.98
C SER A 251 26.97 31.75 16.58
N SER A 252 25.97 32.03 17.41
CA SER A 252 26.09 33.05 18.44
C SER A 252 27.04 32.54 19.51
N ASP A 253 28.00 33.40 19.89
CA ASP A 253 28.92 33.28 21.01
C ASP A 253 28.26 32.85 22.34
#